data_AF-A0A957NB40-F1
#
_entry.id   AF-A0A957NB40-F1
#
_cell.length_a   1.000
_cell.length_b   1.000
_cell.length_c   1.000
_cell.angle_alpha   90.00
_cell.angle_beta   90.00
_cell.angle_gamma   90.00
#
_symmetry.space_group_name_H-M   'P 1'
#
loop_
_entity.id
_entity.type
_entity.pdbx_description
1 polymer ?
#
loop_
_entity_poly.entity_id
_entity_poly.type
_entity_poly.pdbx_seq_one_letter_code
_entity_poly.pdbx_strand_id
1 'polypeptide(L)'
;DYNISSVDNDNIGEIEDILIDVETGHILFATLEYGGILDLGDREIPIPLSAFSWAGNNTLSLNVTEEQLDQLPELGNDWPNVADASWNDDVAGFWNNLGVAPGYGATDSQTVMYISNLIDLNLADFGLGAEGAIHDILIDLSNAQAQHVIVDYGGLFDNDLVAVPFSAIDVNVVDDGFQFTPNVNVDVLRNAPRIDRAGFDEGARLDDGFDDQIVTYWQDAGYPYQTTADDTM
;
A
#
# COMPACT_ATOMS: atom_id res chain seq x y z
N ASP A 1 -5.81 4.73 10.37
CA ASP A 1 -4.91 5.81 10.81
C ASP A 1 -3.76 5.24 11.65
N TYR A 2 -2.52 5.58 11.29
CA TYR A 2 -1.31 5.18 12.01
C TYR A 2 -0.59 6.43 12.50
N ASN A 3 -0.31 6.49 13.81
CA ASN A 3 0.47 7.57 14.40
C ASN A 3 1.95 7.40 14.04
N ILE A 4 2.64 8.51 13.79
CA ILE A 4 4.08 8.49 13.56
C ILE A 4 4.82 9.05 14.77
N SER A 5 5.81 8.30 15.24
CA SER A 5 6.78 8.72 16.25
C SER A 5 8.16 8.91 15.62
N SER A 6 8.93 9.81 16.22
CA SER A 6 10.30 10.19 15.86
C SER A 6 11.26 9.82 17.00
N VAL A 7 12.58 10.00 16.80
CA VAL A 7 13.57 9.79 17.86
C VAL A 7 13.48 10.82 19.01
N ASP A 8 12.87 11.97 18.75
CA ASP A 8 12.77 13.12 19.64
C ASP A 8 11.34 13.51 20.04
N ASN A 9 10.32 12.91 19.42
CA ASN A 9 8.91 13.17 19.71
C ASN A 9 8.02 11.94 19.47
N ASP A 10 7.14 11.65 20.44
CA ASP A 10 6.25 10.48 20.42
C ASP A 10 5.06 10.64 19.45
N ASN A 11 4.78 11.85 18.96
CA ASN A 11 3.81 12.10 17.90
C ASN A 11 4.23 13.29 17.05
N ILE A 12 4.59 13.02 15.79
CA ILE A 12 4.99 14.01 14.80
C ILE A 12 3.99 14.18 13.65
N GLY A 13 2.96 13.34 13.58
CA GLY A 13 2.03 13.34 12.45
C GLY A 13 1.38 11.99 12.16
N GLU A 14 0.72 11.91 11.01
CA GLU A 14 0.01 10.72 10.53
C GLU A 14 0.27 10.45 9.05
N ILE A 15 0.17 9.18 8.65
CA ILE A 15 0.20 8.82 7.23
C ILE A 15 -1.12 9.25 6.61
N GLU A 16 -1.06 10.12 5.60
CA GLU A 16 -2.23 10.57 4.86
C GLU A 16 -2.56 9.60 3.72
N ASP A 17 -1.56 9.17 2.95
CA ASP A 17 -1.74 8.26 1.81
C ASP A 17 -0.45 7.49 1.47
N ILE A 18 -0.56 6.60 0.48
CA ILE A 18 0.54 5.80 -0.04
C ILE A 18 0.52 5.86 -1.57
N LEU A 19 1.68 6.11 -2.17
CA LEU A 19 1.83 6.10 -3.62
C LEU A 19 2.28 4.72 -4.10
N ILE A 20 1.51 4.18 -5.03
CA ILE A 20 1.73 2.86 -5.63
C ILE A 20 1.85 2.99 -7.15
N ASP A 21 2.84 2.33 -7.73
CA ASP A 21 2.82 2.02 -9.16
C ASP A 21 1.88 0.84 -9.38
N VAL A 22 0.73 1.09 -10.01
CA VAL A 22 -0.30 0.04 -10.13
C VAL A 22 -0.04 -1.00 -11.20
N GLU A 23 0.97 -0.80 -12.07
CA GLU A 23 1.40 -1.84 -13.01
C GLU A 23 2.27 -2.88 -12.31
N THR A 24 3.11 -2.44 -11.37
CA THR A 24 4.07 -3.33 -10.67
C THR A 24 3.65 -3.70 -9.25
N GLY A 25 2.75 -2.92 -8.65
CA GLY A 25 2.37 -2.98 -7.24
C GLY A 25 3.45 -2.44 -6.29
N HIS A 26 4.54 -1.86 -6.81
CA HIS A 26 5.59 -1.27 -5.98
C HIS A 26 5.09 -0.01 -5.29
N ILE A 27 5.41 0.10 -4.01
CA ILE A 27 5.17 1.30 -3.23
C ILE A 27 6.39 2.22 -3.37
N LEU A 28 6.13 3.47 -3.74
CA LEU A 28 7.16 4.48 -3.88
C LEU A 28 7.46 5.08 -2.50
N PHE A 29 6.45 5.70 -1.89
CA PHE A 29 6.54 6.29 -0.55
C PHE A 29 5.13 6.46 0.05
N ALA A 30 5.08 6.60 1.38
CA ALA A 30 3.93 7.12 2.10
C ALA A 30 4.02 8.65 2.16
N THR A 31 2.87 9.33 2.16
CA THR A 31 2.80 10.76 2.47
C THR A 31 2.57 10.89 3.98
N LEU A 32 3.40 11.71 4.62
CA LEU A 32 3.28 12.04 6.04
C LEU A 32 2.80 13.48 6.15
N GLU A 33 1.62 13.68 6.73
CA GLU A 33 1.22 14.98 7.22
C GLU A 33 1.94 15.25 8.55
N TYR A 34 2.78 16.27 8.56
CA TYR A 34 3.67 16.62 9.64
C TYR A 34 3.42 18.07 10.08
N GLY A 35 3.11 18.28 11.37
CA GLY A 35 2.79 19.61 11.92
C GLY A 35 2.38 19.62 13.41
N GLY A 36 2.72 20.73 14.10
CA GLY A 36 2.24 21.11 15.45
C GLY A 36 3.26 20.90 16.58
N ILE A 37 3.76 21.95 17.26
CA ILE A 37 3.05 22.67 18.34
C ILE A 37 3.10 24.22 18.21
N LEU A 38 3.92 24.82 17.33
CA LEU A 38 4.14 26.29 17.30
C LEU A 38 4.41 26.98 15.94
N ASP A 39 4.26 26.33 14.77
CA ASP A 39 4.62 26.96 13.48
C ASP A 39 3.64 26.72 12.31
N LEU A 40 3.93 27.43 11.22
CA LEU A 40 3.15 27.82 10.03
C LEU A 40 2.59 26.68 9.15
N GLY A 41 1.55 25.99 9.60
CA GLY A 41 0.71 25.11 8.76
C GLY A 41 1.27 23.69 8.56
N ASP A 42 0.36 22.78 8.22
CA ASP A 42 0.66 21.36 8.03
C ASP A 42 1.44 21.14 6.73
N ARG A 43 2.45 20.26 6.78
CA ARG A 43 3.33 19.94 5.65
C ARG A 43 3.13 18.47 5.26
N GLU A 44 3.05 18.21 3.96
CA GLU A 44 3.06 16.85 3.43
C GLU A 44 4.43 16.51 2.85
N ILE A 45 5.06 15.47 3.38
CA ILE A 45 6.42 15.04 2.98
C ILE A 45 6.46 13.55 2.59
N PRO A 46 7.31 13.15 1.63
CA PRO A 46 7.43 11.77 1.18
C PRO A 46 8.36 10.95 2.08
N ILE A 47 7.86 9.83 2.59
CA ILE A 47 8.61 8.91 3.44
C ILE A 47 8.67 7.51 2.79
N PRO A 48 9.86 6.98 2.44
CA PRO A 48 9.98 5.62 1.92
C PRO A 48 9.59 4.61 2.99
N LEU A 49 8.93 3.53 2.59
CA LEU A 49 8.42 2.54 3.55
C LEU A 49 9.52 1.89 4.40
N SER A 50 10.72 1.77 3.84
CA SER A 50 11.92 1.27 4.52
C SER A 50 12.39 2.14 5.69
N ALA A 51 11.94 3.41 5.78
CA ALA A 51 12.23 4.29 6.90
C ALA A 51 11.38 3.97 8.14
N PHE A 52 10.20 3.36 7.94
CA PHE A 52 9.30 3.03 9.03
C PHE A 52 9.74 1.75 9.73
N SER A 53 9.54 1.74 11.04
CA SER A 53 9.61 0.54 11.87
C SER A 53 8.33 0.42 12.68
N TRP A 54 7.89 -0.82 12.93
CA TRP A 54 6.70 -1.07 13.74
C TRP A 54 6.98 -0.77 15.22
N ALA A 55 6.26 0.19 15.79
CA ALA A 55 6.36 0.54 17.22
C ALA A 55 5.22 -0.06 18.06
N GLY A 56 4.19 -0.65 17.43
CA GLY A 56 3.02 -1.23 18.10
C GLY A 56 1.89 -0.23 18.32
N ASN A 57 0.70 -0.72 18.70
CA ASN A 57 -0.48 0.11 19.02
C ASN A 57 -0.83 1.15 17.94
N ASN A 58 -0.84 0.75 16.67
CA ASN A 58 -1.07 1.64 15.53
C ASN A 58 -0.05 2.78 15.43
N THR A 59 1.18 2.55 15.89
CA THR A 59 2.29 3.50 15.76
C THR A 59 3.40 2.92 14.90
N LEU A 60 3.86 3.73 13.95
CA LEU A 60 5.11 3.53 13.23
C LEU A 60 6.15 4.52 13.76
N SER A 61 7.41 4.11 13.79
CA SER A 61 8.52 4.96 14.23
C SER A 61 9.46 5.25 13.07
N LEU A 62 9.93 6.50 12.99
CA LEU A 62 10.99 6.94 12.11
C LEU A 62 12.25 7.22 12.92
N ASN A 63 13.39 6.75 12.42
CA ASN A 63 14.70 7.02 13.02
C ASN A 63 15.33 8.30 12.45
N VAL A 64 14.60 9.40 12.51
CA VAL A 64 14.99 10.76 12.06
C VAL A 64 14.55 11.77 13.10
N THR A 65 15.14 12.97 13.15
CA THR A 65 14.71 14.07 14.02
C THR A 65 13.72 15.00 13.30
N GLU A 66 12.96 15.81 14.06
CA GLU A 66 12.10 16.86 13.47
C GLU A 66 12.90 17.81 12.55
N GLU A 67 14.09 18.24 12.97
CA GLU A 67 14.97 19.11 12.15
C GLU A 67 15.37 18.46 10.81
N GLN A 68 15.43 17.12 10.74
CA GLN A 68 15.72 16.41 9.50
C GLN A 68 14.49 16.36 8.60
N LEU A 69 13.31 16.09 9.18
CA LEU A 69 12.04 16.17 8.45
C LEU A 69 11.82 17.57 7.88
N ASP A 70 12.25 18.60 8.61
CA ASP A 70 12.12 19.98 8.15
C ASP A 70 12.87 20.26 6.83
N GLN A 71 13.92 19.50 6.55
CA GLN A 71 14.78 19.64 5.36
C GLN A 71 14.28 18.84 4.16
N LEU A 72 13.27 17.98 4.33
CA LEU A 72 12.69 17.23 3.21
C LEU A 72 11.95 18.15 2.24
N PRO A 73 12.05 17.90 0.93
CA PRO A 73 11.16 18.53 -0.04
C PRO A 73 9.70 18.22 0.28
N GLU A 74 8.85 19.24 0.26
CA GLU A 74 7.40 19.07 0.36
C GLU A 74 6.83 18.50 -0.95
N LEU A 75 5.72 17.79 -0.81
CA LEU A 75 4.91 17.35 -1.95
C LEU A 75 4.13 18.54 -2.56
N GLY A 76 3.65 19.45 -1.71
CA GLY A 76 2.75 20.54 -2.10
C GLY A 76 1.32 20.05 -2.40
N ASN A 77 0.41 20.97 -2.72
CA ASN A 77 -1.01 20.66 -2.94
C ASN A 77 -1.32 19.96 -4.27
N ASP A 78 -0.37 19.96 -5.20
CA ASP A 78 -0.48 19.29 -6.49
C ASP A 78 0.47 18.10 -6.46
N TRP A 79 -0.01 16.93 -6.89
CA TRP A 79 0.76 15.69 -7.01
C TRP A 79 2.22 15.99 -7.41
N PRO A 80 3.25 15.47 -6.71
CA PRO A 80 4.62 15.66 -7.15
C PRO A 80 4.69 15.17 -8.58
N ASN A 81 5.22 15.96 -9.51
CA ASN A 81 5.45 15.42 -10.85
C ASN A 81 6.48 14.31 -10.70
N VAL A 82 6.03 13.07 -10.50
CA VAL A 82 6.86 11.88 -10.31
C VAL A 82 7.71 11.60 -11.54
N ALA A 83 7.34 12.19 -12.70
CA ALA A 83 8.16 12.22 -13.90
C ALA A 83 9.22 13.35 -13.91
N ASP A 84 9.23 14.26 -12.93
CA ASP A 84 10.29 15.22 -12.69
C ASP A 84 11.45 14.54 -11.96
N ALA A 85 12.51 14.25 -12.73
CA ALA A 85 13.70 13.61 -12.21
C ALA A 85 14.39 14.41 -11.09
N SER A 86 14.26 15.73 -11.08
CA SER A 86 14.98 16.57 -10.10
C SER A 86 14.41 16.45 -8.69
N TRP A 87 13.08 16.43 -8.57
CA TRP A 87 12.41 16.22 -7.28
C TRP A 87 12.73 14.83 -6.72
N ASN A 88 12.71 13.81 -7.58
CA ASN A 88 13.09 12.44 -7.20
C ASN A 88 14.55 12.35 -6.73
N ASP A 89 15.48 13.01 -7.44
CA ASP A 89 16.89 13.04 -7.07
C ASP A 89 17.11 13.70 -5.70
N ASP A 90 16.38 14.78 -5.38
CA ASP A 90 16.46 15.47 -4.09
C ASP A 90 15.92 14.61 -2.94
N VAL A 91 14.74 14.00 -3.10
CA VAL A 91 14.14 13.08 -2.11
C VAL A 91 15.03 11.85 -1.92
N ALA A 92 15.44 11.21 -3.02
CA ALA A 92 16.32 10.04 -2.96
C ALA A 92 17.68 10.39 -2.34
N GLY A 93 18.23 11.56 -2.67
CA GLY A 93 19.48 12.07 -2.12
C GLY A 93 19.39 12.27 -0.60
N PHE A 94 18.30 12.85 -0.11
CA PHE A 94 18.06 13.02 1.32
C PHE A 94 18.09 11.68 2.06
N TRP A 95 17.29 10.70 1.64
CA TRP A 95 17.19 9.40 2.32
C TRP A 95 18.49 8.60 2.23
N ASN A 96 19.17 8.62 1.07
CA ASN A 96 20.48 7.99 0.92
C ASN A 96 21.53 8.58 1.87
N ASN A 97 21.52 9.89 2.12
CA ASN A 97 22.42 10.54 3.08
C ASN A 97 22.16 10.07 4.53
N LEU A 98 20.94 9.66 4.84
CA LEU A 98 20.57 9.05 6.12
C LEU A 98 20.81 7.53 6.16
N GLY A 99 21.30 6.93 5.06
CA GLY A 99 21.51 5.49 4.95
C GLY A 99 20.23 4.68 4.81
N VAL A 100 19.11 5.33 4.44
CA VAL A 100 17.82 4.71 4.18
C VAL A 100 17.65 4.54 2.68
N ALA A 101 17.26 3.34 2.24
CA ALA A 101 16.98 3.10 0.83
C ALA A 101 15.71 3.88 0.43
N PRO A 102 15.77 4.79 -0.55
CA PRO A 102 14.67 5.70 -0.89
C PRO A 102 13.43 5.03 -1.53
N GLY A 103 13.40 3.70 -1.63
CA GLY A 103 12.33 2.95 -2.28
C GLY A 103 12.46 2.95 -3.81
N TYR A 104 11.36 2.62 -4.48
CA TYR A 104 11.27 2.63 -5.93
C TYR A 104 11.23 4.06 -6.47
N GLY A 105 12.08 4.36 -7.46
CA GLY A 105 12.18 5.69 -8.06
C GLY A 105 10.97 6.01 -8.94
N ALA A 106 10.35 7.14 -8.71
CA ALA A 106 9.11 7.54 -9.40
C ALA A 106 9.30 7.84 -10.90
N THR A 107 10.54 8.05 -11.36
CA THR A 107 10.87 8.32 -12.77
C THR A 107 10.64 7.13 -13.71
N ASP A 108 10.60 5.92 -13.16
CA ASP A 108 10.49 4.68 -13.96
C ASP A 108 9.03 4.29 -14.22
N SER A 109 8.08 5.00 -13.62
CA SER A 109 6.65 4.68 -13.68
C SER A 109 5.82 5.76 -14.36
N GLN A 110 4.80 5.35 -15.10
CA GLN A 110 3.77 6.23 -15.67
C GLN A 110 2.38 5.92 -15.12
N THR A 111 2.31 5.06 -14.10
CA THR A 111 1.11 4.39 -13.57
C THR A 111 1.01 4.59 -12.05
N VAL A 112 1.60 5.68 -11.53
CA VAL A 112 1.57 5.97 -10.10
C VAL A 112 0.21 6.56 -9.70
N MET A 113 -0.38 6.02 -8.63
CA MET A 113 -1.62 6.51 -8.03
C MET A 113 -1.57 6.46 -6.50
N TYR A 114 -2.51 7.15 -5.86
CA TYR A 114 -2.72 7.09 -4.41
C TYR A 114 -3.53 5.83 -4.14
N ILE A 115 -3.22 5.11 -3.07
CA ILE A 115 -4.00 3.94 -2.68
C ILE A 115 -5.44 4.35 -2.38
N SER A 116 -5.68 5.55 -1.84
CA SER A 116 -7.04 6.07 -1.64
C SER A 116 -7.89 6.13 -2.91
N ASN A 117 -7.27 6.31 -4.10
CA ASN A 117 -7.98 6.27 -5.39
C ASN A 117 -8.34 4.85 -5.84
N LEU A 118 -7.70 3.84 -5.25
CA LEU A 118 -7.98 2.43 -5.51
C LEU A 118 -9.03 1.87 -4.55
N ILE A 119 -9.09 2.36 -3.32
CA ILE A 119 -10.14 2.00 -2.37
C ILE A 119 -11.51 2.43 -2.93
N ASP A 120 -12.52 1.60 -2.73
CA ASP A 120 -13.87 1.74 -3.29
C ASP A 120 -13.93 1.73 -4.83
N LEU A 121 -12.82 1.42 -5.52
CA LEU A 121 -12.84 1.20 -6.95
C LEU A 121 -13.67 -0.05 -7.26
N ASN A 122 -14.71 0.13 -8.08
CA ASN A 122 -15.65 -0.94 -8.40
C ASN A 122 -15.00 -2.01 -9.29
N LEU A 123 -15.42 -3.26 -9.09
CA LEU A 123 -15.16 -4.36 -10.01
C LEU A 123 -16.08 -4.21 -11.23
N ALA A 124 -15.51 -4.06 -12.41
CA ALA A 124 -16.27 -4.06 -13.66
C ALA A 124 -16.98 -5.42 -13.85
N ASP A 125 -18.16 -5.41 -14.50
CA ASP A 125 -19.07 -6.58 -14.55
C ASP A 125 -18.34 -7.89 -14.87
N PHE A 126 -18.29 -8.74 -13.85
CA PHE A 126 -17.59 -10.02 -13.87
C PHE A 126 -18.55 -11.21 -14.05
N GLY A 127 -19.79 -10.97 -14.48
CA GLY A 127 -20.81 -12.01 -14.65
C GLY A 127 -21.32 -12.59 -13.32
N LEU A 128 -21.07 -11.89 -12.21
CA LEU A 128 -21.51 -12.27 -10.86
C LEU A 128 -22.91 -11.73 -10.54
N GLY A 129 -23.37 -10.70 -11.25
CA GLY A 129 -24.65 -10.04 -10.98
C GLY A 129 -24.69 -9.29 -9.64
N ALA A 130 -23.51 -9.00 -9.06
CA ALA A 130 -23.31 -8.22 -7.84
C ALA A 130 -22.19 -7.19 -8.10
N GLU A 131 -22.30 -6.05 -7.44
CA GLU A 131 -21.27 -5.02 -7.43
C GLU A 131 -20.22 -5.43 -6.40
N GLY A 132 -18.94 -5.45 -6.79
CA GLY A 132 -17.82 -5.64 -5.88
C GLY A 132 -16.93 -4.42 -5.90
N ALA A 133 -16.08 -4.24 -4.89
CA ALA A 133 -15.15 -3.12 -4.80
C ALA A 133 -13.88 -3.52 -4.05
N ILE A 134 -12.82 -2.74 -4.25
CA ILE A 134 -11.63 -2.82 -3.42
C ILE A 134 -11.97 -2.27 -2.03
N HIS A 135 -11.87 -3.13 -1.03
CA HIS A 135 -12.09 -2.75 0.36
C HIS A 135 -10.80 -2.24 1.03
N ASP A 136 -9.68 -2.91 0.77
CA ASP A 136 -8.38 -2.59 1.38
C ASP A 136 -7.23 -3.15 0.53
N ILE A 137 -5.99 -2.73 0.80
CA ILE A 137 -4.77 -3.24 0.18
C ILE A 137 -3.77 -3.62 1.27
N LEU A 138 -3.32 -4.87 1.26
CA LEU A 138 -2.27 -5.36 2.16
C LEU A 138 -0.90 -5.12 1.55
N ILE A 139 -0.06 -4.42 2.30
CA ILE A 139 1.28 -4.00 1.86
C ILE A 139 2.34 -4.70 2.71
N ASP A 140 3.33 -5.26 2.03
CA ASP A 140 4.57 -5.70 2.64
C ASP A 140 5.51 -4.52 2.84
N LEU A 141 5.60 -4.06 4.08
CA LEU A 141 6.47 -2.95 4.45
C LEU A 141 7.96 -3.27 4.22
N SER A 142 8.36 -4.55 4.27
CA SER A 142 9.77 -4.95 4.12
C SER A 142 10.22 -4.87 2.67
N ASN A 143 9.32 -5.17 1.73
CA ASN A 143 9.60 -5.19 0.30
C ASN A 143 9.01 -3.99 -0.45
N ALA A 144 8.29 -3.09 0.24
CA ALA A 144 7.58 -1.96 -0.35
C ALA A 144 6.70 -2.41 -1.54
N GLN A 145 5.85 -3.42 -1.31
CA GLN A 145 5.07 -4.07 -2.35
C GLN A 145 3.64 -4.30 -1.86
N ALA A 146 2.64 -3.91 -2.67
CA ALA A 146 1.28 -4.37 -2.49
C ALA A 146 1.20 -5.86 -2.78
N GLN A 147 0.86 -6.66 -1.77
CA GLN A 147 0.76 -8.11 -1.91
C GLN A 147 -0.66 -8.54 -2.29
N HIS A 148 -1.66 -7.99 -1.60
CA HIS A 148 -3.04 -8.37 -1.78
C HIS A 148 -3.96 -7.16 -1.88
N VAL A 149 -5.02 -7.32 -2.66
CA VAL A 149 -6.20 -6.46 -2.62
C VAL A 149 -7.30 -7.24 -1.95
N ILE A 150 -7.90 -6.65 -0.92
CA ILE A 150 -9.08 -7.19 -0.25
C ILE A 150 -10.28 -6.73 -1.06
N VAL A 151 -10.95 -7.67 -1.71
CA VAL A 151 -12.13 -7.40 -2.53
C VAL A 151 -13.37 -7.81 -1.74
N ASP A 152 -14.32 -6.88 -1.62
CA ASP A 152 -15.69 -7.17 -1.20
C ASP A 152 -16.53 -7.45 -2.45
N TYR A 153 -17.23 -8.58 -2.49
CA TYR A 153 -18.22 -8.85 -3.53
C TYR A 153 -19.39 -9.67 -2.97
N GLY A 154 -20.44 -8.95 -2.54
CA GLY A 154 -21.57 -9.51 -1.79
C GLY A 154 -22.92 -9.34 -2.49
N GLY A 155 -23.47 -10.44 -3.02
CA GLY A 155 -24.73 -10.40 -3.77
C GLY A 155 -26.01 -10.56 -2.95
N LEU A 156 -26.02 -11.30 -1.83
CA LEU A 156 -27.24 -11.60 -1.05
C LEU A 156 -26.98 -12.05 0.42
N PHE A 157 -25.72 -12.18 0.85
CA PHE A 157 -25.32 -12.53 2.22
C PHE A 157 -24.11 -11.68 2.63
N ASP A 158 -23.99 -11.39 3.93
CA ASP A 158 -23.05 -10.46 4.55
C ASP A 158 -21.57 -10.77 4.23
N ASN A 159 -20.83 -9.76 3.76
CA ASN A 159 -19.41 -9.49 4.08
C ASN A 159 -18.35 -10.55 3.71
N ASP A 160 -18.46 -11.22 2.55
CA ASP A 160 -17.41 -12.12 2.05
C ASP A 160 -16.23 -11.32 1.47
N LEU A 161 -15.24 -11.02 2.30
CA LEU A 161 -13.96 -10.46 1.84
C LEU A 161 -13.06 -11.57 1.27
N VAL A 162 -12.34 -11.26 0.21
CA VAL A 162 -11.32 -12.13 -0.37
C VAL A 162 -10.04 -11.36 -0.61
N ALA A 163 -8.91 -11.87 -0.11
CA ALA A 163 -7.61 -11.37 -0.53
C ALA A 163 -7.28 -11.97 -1.88
N VAL A 164 -7.09 -11.10 -2.85
CA VAL A 164 -6.66 -11.42 -4.21
C VAL A 164 -5.23 -10.91 -4.37
N PRO A 165 -4.29 -11.66 -4.97
CA PRO A 165 -2.96 -11.14 -5.28
C PRO A 165 -3.08 -9.84 -6.07
N PHE A 166 -2.29 -8.81 -5.72
CA PHE A 166 -2.32 -7.53 -6.45
C PHE A 166 -2.06 -7.74 -7.95
N SER A 167 -1.17 -8.68 -8.32
CA SER A 167 -0.90 -9.05 -9.71
C SER A 167 -2.06 -9.68 -10.47
N ALA A 168 -3.14 -10.08 -9.79
CA ALA A 168 -4.30 -10.70 -10.41
C ALA A 168 -5.37 -9.67 -10.81
N ILE A 169 -5.21 -8.40 -10.45
CA ILE A 169 -6.08 -7.30 -10.88
C ILE A 169 -5.40 -6.44 -11.94
N ASP A 170 -6.22 -5.79 -12.76
CA ASP A 170 -5.83 -4.76 -13.70
C ASP A 170 -6.70 -3.51 -13.44
N VAL A 171 -6.07 -2.45 -12.98
CA VAL A 171 -6.73 -1.17 -12.66
C VAL A 171 -6.58 -0.15 -13.80
N ASN A 172 -5.84 -0.47 -14.86
CA ASN A 172 -5.64 0.42 -16.01
C ASN A 172 -6.83 0.41 -16.98
N VAL A 173 -7.90 -0.30 -16.62
CA VAL A 173 -9.11 -0.41 -17.45
C VAL A 173 -10.05 0.75 -17.14
N VAL A 174 -10.28 1.57 -18.15
CA VAL A 174 -10.96 2.87 -18.06
C VAL A 174 -12.48 2.71 -18.15
N ASP A 175 -13.18 3.64 -17.50
CA ASP A 175 -14.62 3.94 -17.41
C ASP A 175 -15.44 3.21 -16.31
N ASP A 176 -15.24 1.91 -16.08
CA ASP A 176 -16.15 1.11 -15.22
C ASP A 176 -15.51 0.50 -13.95
N GLY A 177 -14.22 0.78 -13.70
CA GLY A 177 -13.47 0.28 -12.53
C GLY A 177 -12.43 -0.81 -12.86
N PHE A 178 -11.94 -1.54 -11.85
CA PHE A 178 -10.90 -2.55 -12.04
C PHE A 178 -11.46 -3.86 -12.61
N GLN A 179 -10.60 -4.65 -13.24
CA GLN A 179 -10.90 -5.99 -13.72
C GLN A 179 -9.95 -7.00 -13.10
N PHE A 180 -10.33 -8.27 -13.09
CA PHE A 180 -9.34 -9.31 -12.89
C PHE A 180 -8.66 -9.65 -14.22
N THR A 181 -7.40 -10.02 -14.14
CA THR A 181 -6.66 -10.54 -15.29
C THR A 181 -7.34 -11.82 -15.84
N PRO A 182 -7.16 -12.16 -17.13
CA PRO A 182 -8.00 -13.16 -17.80
C PRO A 182 -8.01 -14.58 -17.21
N ASN A 183 -7.08 -14.93 -16.32
CA ASN A 183 -7.03 -16.26 -15.69
C ASN A 183 -7.88 -16.34 -14.43
N VAL A 184 -8.27 -15.22 -13.82
CA VAL A 184 -9.30 -15.23 -12.77
C VAL A 184 -10.66 -15.32 -13.45
N ASN A 185 -11.47 -16.29 -13.05
CA ASN A 185 -12.87 -16.38 -13.47
C ASN A 185 -13.77 -16.52 -12.22
N VAL A 186 -15.09 -16.52 -12.44
CA VAL A 186 -16.09 -16.61 -11.38
C VAL A 186 -15.86 -17.81 -10.44
N ASP A 187 -15.44 -18.96 -10.96
CA ASP A 187 -15.22 -20.15 -10.13
C ASP A 187 -13.93 -20.02 -9.31
N VAL A 188 -12.88 -19.38 -9.84
CA VAL A 188 -11.67 -19.06 -9.07
C VAL A 188 -12.02 -18.11 -7.91
N LEU A 189 -12.83 -17.09 -8.13
CA LEU A 189 -13.23 -16.22 -7.02
C LEU A 189 -14.13 -16.95 -6.02
N ARG A 190 -15.13 -17.70 -6.47
CA ARG A 190 -16.06 -18.40 -5.56
C ARG A 190 -15.37 -19.42 -4.65
N ASN A 191 -14.27 -20.01 -5.09
CA ASN A 191 -13.50 -20.99 -4.31
C ASN A 191 -12.34 -20.36 -3.53
N ALA A 192 -12.07 -19.06 -3.72
CA ALA A 192 -11.00 -18.38 -3.00
C ALA A 192 -11.29 -18.34 -1.48
N PRO A 193 -10.27 -18.52 -0.63
CA PRO A 193 -10.41 -18.42 0.82
C PRO A 193 -11.09 -17.11 1.22
N ARG A 194 -12.07 -17.22 2.12
CA ARG A 194 -12.78 -16.07 2.68
C ARG A 194 -12.05 -15.54 3.88
N ILE A 195 -12.07 -14.23 4.03
CA ILE A 195 -11.46 -13.53 5.16
C ILE A 195 -12.56 -13.01 6.06
N ASP A 196 -12.41 -13.28 7.35
CA ASP A 196 -13.22 -12.64 8.36
C ASP A 196 -12.76 -11.19 8.55
N ARG A 197 -13.67 -10.24 8.34
CA ARG A 197 -13.42 -8.82 8.54
C ARG A 197 -12.94 -8.50 9.97
N ALA A 198 -13.37 -9.29 10.97
CA ALA A 198 -12.92 -9.14 12.35
C ALA A 198 -11.44 -9.50 12.54
N GLY A 199 -10.83 -10.24 11.59
CA GLY A 199 -9.40 -10.54 11.59
C GLY A 199 -8.50 -9.34 11.30
N PHE A 200 -9.07 -8.24 10.78
CA PHE A 200 -8.34 -6.99 10.51
C PHE A 200 -8.50 -5.94 11.62
N ASP A 201 -9.00 -6.32 12.82
CA ASP A 201 -9.11 -5.39 13.94
C ASP A 201 -7.79 -4.63 14.17
N GLU A 202 -7.90 -3.30 14.25
CA GLU A 202 -6.80 -2.33 14.26
C GLU A 202 -5.60 -2.78 15.12
N GLY A 203 -4.46 -3.01 14.45
CA GLY A 203 -3.20 -3.36 15.12
C GLY A 203 -2.89 -4.85 15.22
N ALA A 204 -3.77 -5.74 14.74
CA ALA A 204 -3.44 -7.15 14.56
C ALA A 204 -2.47 -7.33 13.38
N ARG A 205 -1.36 -8.03 13.62
CA ARG A 205 -0.59 -8.61 12.51
C ARG A 205 -1.45 -9.70 11.87
N LEU A 206 -1.46 -9.78 10.55
CA LEU A 206 -1.96 -10.96 9.85
C LEU A 206 -1.25 -12.17 10.45
N ASP A 207 -2.01 -13.14 10.93
CA ASP A 207 -1.41 -14.35 11.49
C ASP A 207 -0.76 -15.17 10.36
N ASP A 208 0.29 -15.94 10.67
CA ASP A 208 1.00 -16.73 9.65
C ASP A 208 0.06 -17.74 8.93
N GLY A 209 -1.07 -18.11 9.54
CA GLY A 209 -2.05 -19.04 8.98
C GLY A 209 -2.98 -18.40 7.94
N PHE A 210 -3.18 -17.08 8.00
CA PHE A 210 -3.90 -16.29 7.01
C PHE A 210 -3.20 -16.41 5.64
N ASP A 211 -1.88 -16.17 5.62
CA ASP A 211 -1.11 -16.14 4.39
C ASP A 211 -0.99 -17.54 3.76
N ASP A 212 -0.67 -18.59 4.53
CA ASP A 212 -0.41 -19.92 3.97
C ASP A 212 -1.54 -20.46 3.09
N GLN A 213 -2.79 -20.34 3.55
CA GLN A 213 -3.95 -20.84 2.79
C GLN A 213 -4.22 -19.99 1.54
N ILE A 214 -4.15 -18.67 1.66
CA ILE A 214 -4.41 -17.71 0.58
C ILE A 214 -3.33 -17.85 -0.49
N VAL A 215 -2.06 -17.81 -0.07
CA VAL A 215 -0.88 -17.95 -0.93
C VAL A 215 -0.91 -19.27 -1.69
N THR A 216 -1.16 -20.39 -1.01
CA THR A 216 -1.22 -21.71 -1.65
C THR A 216 -2.33 -21.76 -2.71
N TYR A 217 -3.53 -21.26 -2.38
CA TYR A 217 -4.66 -21.27 -3.30
C TYR A 217 -4.36 -20.47 -4.57
N TRP A 218 -3.84 -19.27 -4.43
CA TRP A 218 -3.57 -18.38 -5.57
C TRP A 218 -2.36 -18.81 -6.39
N GLN A 219 -1.34 -19.43 -5.76
CA GLN A 219 -0.26 -20.13 -6.46
C GLN A 219 -0.82 -21.22 -7.38
N ASP A 220 -1.70 -22.08 -6.87
CA ASP A 220 -2.35 -23.14 -7.66
C ASP A 220 -3.26 -22.57 -8.76
N ALA A 221 -3.85 -21.38 -8.54
CA ALA A 221 -4.63 -20.65 -9.53
C ALA A 221 -3.79 -19.90 -10.58
N GLY A 222 -2.45 -19.98 -10.51
CA GLY A 222 -1.53 -19.40 -11.50
C GLY A 222 -0.99 -18.01 -11.16
N TYR A 223 -1.13 -17.56 -9.92
CA TYR A 223 -0.58 -16.31 -9.40
C TYR A 223 0.44 -16.60 -8.29
N PRO A 224 1.65 -17.04 -8.66
CA PRO A 224 2.69 -17.28 -7.68
C PRO A 224 3.16 -15.97 -7.07
N TYR A 225 3.24 -15.94 -5.74
CA TYR A 225 3.88 -14.85 -5.03
C TYR A 225 5.39 -14.93 -5.24
N GLN A 226 6.03 -13.78 -5.41
CA GLN A 226 7.48 -13.68 -5.35
C GLN A 226 7.89 -14.06 -3.92
N THR A 227 8.32 -15.30 -3.72
CA THR A 227 8.99 -15.67 -2.47
C THR A 227 10.34 -14.97 -2.50
N THR A 228 10.58 -14.09 -1.55
CA THR A 228 11.94 -13.61 -1.31
C THR A 228 12.76 -14.82 -0.90
N ALA A 229 13.59 -15.28 -1.83
CA ALA A 229 14.55 -16.33 -1.56
C ALA A 229 15.60 -15.81 -0.57
N ASP A 230 15.35 -15.94 0.73
CA ASP A 230 16.40 -16.14 1.73
C ASP A 230 15.87 -16.70 3.08
N ASP A 231 15.07 -17.76 3.04
CA ASP A 231 14.95 -18.68 4.19
C ASP A 231 15.84 -19.91 3.94
N THR A 232 17.14 -19.64 3.83
CA THR A 232 18.17 -20.64 4.07
C THR A 232 19.05 -20.22 5.24
N MET A 233 18.62 -20.58 6.44
CA MET A 233 19.52 -20.88 7.57
C MET A 233 19.33 -22.32 8.04
#